data_AF-A0A519HJ73-F1
#
_entry.id   AF-A0A519HJ73-F1
#
_cell.length_a   1.000
_cell.length_b   1.000
_cell.length_c   1.000
_cell.angle_alpha   90.00
_cell.angle_beta   90.00
_cell.angle_gamma   90.00
#
_symmetry.space_group_name_H-M   'P 1'
#
loop_
_entity.id
_entity.type
_entity.pdbx_description
1 polymer ?
#
loop_
_entity_poly.entity_id
_entity_poly.type
_entity_poly.pdbx_seq_one_letter_code
_entity_poly.pdbx_strand_id
1 'polypeptide(L)'
;MRHRTGQRARALAGTVAQTKQRSSEMQDFLMLQLFNRYEPLLRQAAGAPTLSPWMFHQLLAQFAGELATFMREDRHPPDYPLYRHDDLQASFHPLVQDIRTYLSIAIERRAVQIELTERTHGVRTAVVADEELMRTGNFVLAVRAQMPGEHLRERFPQQSKLGPRDRLRDLVNHHLPGVVLKPLSGAPRQLPDIADNHYFQLVREGELWKQLERDSSLALHVGGDFPGLELELWAIRSN
;
A
#
# COMPACT_ATOMS: atom_id res chain seq x y z
N MET A 1 5.74 -20.25 7.08
CA MET A 1 5.45 -19.34 8.21
C MET A 1 6.64 -18.43 8.49
N ARG A 2 7.76 -18.94 9.04
CA ARG A 2 9.02 -18.18 9.27
C ARG A 2 9.41 -17.23 8.14
N HIS A 3 9.53 -17.75 6.92
CA HIS A 3 9.95 -16.96 5.75
C HIS A 3 8.99 -15.80 5.46
N ARG A 4 7.68 -16.00 5.62
CA ARG A 4 6.66 -14.95 5.40
C ARG A 4 6.69 -13.89 6.51
N THR A 5 6.85 -14.31 7.77
CA THR A 5 7.01 -13.38 8.92
C THR A 5 8.27 -12.52 8.78
N GLY A 6 9.40 -13.09 8.39
CA GLY A 6 10.63 -12.30 8.20
C GLY A 6 10.57 -11.36 6.99
N GLN A 7 9.92 -11.77 5.90
CA GLN A 7 9.65 -10.87 4.77
C GLN A 7 8.76 -9.69 5.20
N ARG A 8 7.80 -9.91 6.10
CA ARG A 8 6.93 -8.85 6.65
C ARG A 8 7.69 -7.82 7.47
N ALA A 9 8.47 -8.28 8.44
CA ALA A 9 9.24 -7.41 9.31
C ALA A 9 10.10 -6.44 8.49
N ARG A 10 10.79 -6.96 7.47
CA ARG A 10 11.65 -6.15 6.59
C ARG A 10 10.89 -5.15 5.73
N ALA A 11 9.74 -5.55 5.18
CA ALA A 11 8.92 -4.66 4.37
C ALA A 11 8.39 -3.47 5.18
N LEU A 12 7.83 -3.72 6.37
CA LEU A 12 7.29 -2.67 7.23
C LEU A 12 8.38 -1.76 7.81
N ALA A 13 9.55 -2.31 8.14
CA ALA A 13 10.67 -1.48 8.61
C ALA A 13 11.10 -0.43 7.57
N GLY A 14 11.04 -0.77 6.28
CA GLY A 14 11.30 0.17 5.19
C GLY A 14 10.25 1.29 5.11
N THR A 15 8.97 0.94 5.24
CA THR A 15 7.86 1.91 5.20
C THR A 15 7.87 2.86 6.40
N VAL A 16 8.02 2.33 7.62
CA VAL A 16 8.03 3.14 8.86
C VAL A 16 9.20 4.14 8.86
N ALA A 17 10.33 3.82 8.22
CA ALA A 17 11.46 4.74 8.11
C ALA A 17 11.23 5.93 7.16
N GLN A 18 10.20 5.88 6.29
CA GLN A 18 9.97 6.87 5.22
C GLN A 18 8.72 7.75 5.42
N THR A 19 7.74 7.33 6.22
CA THR A 19 6.45 8.04 6.36
C THR A 19 6.53 9.19 7.38
N LYS A 20 5.79 10.30 7.13
CA LYS A 20 5.61 11.49 8.01
C LYS A 20 4.13 11.74 8.40
N GLN A 21 3.26 10.72 8.29
CA GLN A 21 1.83 10.81 8.63
C GLN A 21 1.50 9.96 9.87
N ARG A 22 1.04 10.64 10.93
CA ARG A 22 0.99 10.15 12.32
C ARG A 22 0.05 8.97 12.63
N SER A 23 -0.98 8.69 11.83
CA SER A 23 -2.00 7.67 12.17
C SER A 23 -1.74 6.30 11.52
N SER A 24 -1.34 6.25 10.24
CA SER A 24 -0.94 5.00 9.57
C SER A 24 0.39 4.46 10.13
N GLU A 25 1.31 5.34 10.53
CA GLU A 25 2.58 4.98 11.17
C GLU A 25 2.40 4.12 12.42
N MET A 26 1.40 4.42 13.26
CA MET A 26 1.21 3.68 14.51
C MET A 26 0.78 2.23 14.26
N GLN A 27 -0.15 2.01 13.31
CA GLN A 27 -0.59 0.66 12.96
C GLN A 27 0.55 -0.15 12.33
N ASP A 28 1.31 0.47 11.43
CA ASP A 28 2.47 -0.18 10.80
C ASP A 28 3.58 -0.47 11.81
N PHE A 29 3.82 0.44 12.76
CA PHE A 29 4.78 0.24 13.85
C PHE A 29 4.36 -0.89 14.79
N LEU A 30 3.09 -0.96 15.20
CA LEU A 30 2.57 -2.05 16.04
C LEU A 30 2.65 -3.40 15.31
N MET A 31 2.33 -3.41 14.02
CA MET A 31 2.46 -4.62 13.19
C MET A 31 3.94 -5.01 12.97
N LEU A 32 4.85 -4.04 12.85
CA LEU A 32 6.29 -4.30 12.83
C LEU A 32 6.78 -4.87 14.16
N GLN A 33 6.33 -4.30 15.28
CA GLN A 33 6.65 -4.79 16.62
C GLN A 33 6.19 -6.24 16.80
N LEU A 34 4.97 -6.56 16.35
CA LEU A 34 4.44 -7.92 16.29
C LEU A 34 5.41 -8.85 15.55
N PHE A 35 5.76 -8.52 14.30
CA PHE A 35 6.63 -9.40 13.51
C PHE A 35 8.04 -9.53 14.09
N ASN A 36 8.62 -8.44 14.60
CA ASN A 36 9.92 -8.45 15.24
C ASN A 36 9.94 -9.30 16.53
N ARG A 37 8.80 -9.41 17.24
CA ARG A 37 8.65 -10.30 18.41
C ARG A 37 8.57 -11.77 18.00
N TYR A 38 7.72 -12.10 17.02
CA TYR A 38 7.42 -13.50 16.68
C TYR A 38 8.42 -14.14 15.70
N GLU A 39 9.07 -13.38 14.81
CA GLU A 39 10.07 -13.93 13.88
C GLU A 39 11.20 -14.71 14.59
N PRO A 40 11.90 -14.14 15.60
CA PRO A 40 12.98 -14.87 16.28
C PRO A 40 12.46 -16.09 17.04
N LEU A 41 11.29 -16.01 17.68
CA LEU A 41 10.68 -17.14 18.40
C LEU A 41 10.32 -18.28 17.44
N LEU A 42 9.70 -17.96 16.30
CA LEU A 42 9.38 -18.94 15.26
C LEU A 42 10.64 -19.53 14.63
N ARG A 43 11.72 -18.75 14.51
CA ARG A 43 13.02 -19.26 14.05
C ARG A 43 13.61 -20.27 15.03
N GLN A 44 13.58 -19.99 16.33
CA GLN A 44 14.04 -20.92 17.36
C GLN A 44 13.18 -22.19 17.39
N ALA A 45 11.85 -22.05 17.38
CA ALA A 45 10.92 -23.18 17.36
C ALA A 45 11.14 -24.10 16.15
N ALA A 46 11.40 -23.53 14.96
CA ALA A 46 11.69 -24.32 13.76
C ALA A 46 13.03 -25.08 13.81
N GLY A 47 13.98 -24.62 14.64
CA GLY A 47 15.29 -25.27 14.83
C GLY A 47 15.35 -26.18 16.06
N ALA A 48 14.28 -26.27 16.86
CA ALA A 48 14.25 -26.98 18.12
C ALA A 48 13.49 -28.32 17.99
N PRO A 49 14.19 -29.45 17.75
CA PRO A 49 13.56 -30.75 17.51
C PRO A 49 12.81 -31.31 18.72
N THR A 50 13.10 -30.82 19.93
CA THR A 50 12.51 -31.30 21.20
C THR A 50 11.49 -30.32 21.79
N LEU A 51 11.04 -29.32 21.03
CA LEU A 51 10.05 -28.36 21.53
C LEU A 51 8.72 -29.08 21.80
N SER A 52 8.18 -28.89 23.02
CA SER A 52 6.87 -29.43 23.39
C SER A 52 5.78 -28.89 22.44
N PRO A 53 4.90 -29.74 21.89
CA PRO A 53 3.81 -29.30 21.04
C PRO A 53 2.86 -28.33 21.75
N TRP A 54 2.66 -28.47 23.07
CA TRP A 54 1.88 -27.49 23.85
C TRP A 54 2.48 -26.09 23.77
N MET A 55 3.80 -25.96 23.97
CA MET A 55 4.49 -24.67 23.91
C MET A 55 4.41 -24.05 22.51
N PHE A 56 4.58 -24.88 21.48
CA PHE A 56 4.47 -24.39 20.10
C PHE A 56 3.03 -23.97 19.77
N HIS A 57 2.03 -24.72 20.22
CA HIS A 57 0.62 -24.36 20.06
C HIS A 57 0.31 -23.02 20.73
N GLN A 58 0.76 -22.81 21.97
CA GLN A 58 0.56 -21.53 22.68
C GLN A 58 1.19 -20.36 21.91
N LEU A 59 2.40 -20.53 21.38
CA LEU A 59 3.06 -19.52 20.53
C LEU A 59 2.22 -19.18 19.29
N LEU A 60 1.66 -20.18 18.62
CA LEU A 60 0.81 -19.97 17.44
C LEU A 60 -0.53 -19.33 17.81
N ALA A 61 -1.15 -19.74 18.90
CA ALA A 61 -2.40 -19.15 19.37
C ALA A 61 -2.24 -17.66 19.70
N GLN A 62 -1.16 -17.30 20.40
CA GLN A 62 -0.85 -15.90 20.71
C GLN A 62 -0.61 -15.10 19.43
N PHE A 63 0.16 -15.65 18.49
CA PHE A 63 0.46 -14.99 17.23
C PHE A 63 -0.79 -14.80 16.36
N ALA A 64 -1.65 -15.82 16.27
CA ALA A 64 -2.90 -15.74 15.52
C ALA A 64 -3.87 -14.72 16.14
N GLY A 65 -3.94 -14.68 17.47
CA GLY A 65 -4.73 -13.70 18.22
C GLY A 65 -4.31 -12.27 17.93
N GLU A 66 -3.02 -11.96 18.04
CA GLU A 66 -2.53 -10.61 17.73
C GLU A 66 -2.66 -10.26 16.24
N LEU A 67 -2.48 -11.22 15.32
CA LEU A 67 -2.70 -10.99 13.89
C LEU A 67 -4.16 -10.66 13.57
N ALA A 68 -5.13 -11.29 14.25
CA ALA A 68 -6.55 -11.04 14.05
C ALA A 68 -6.92 -9.56 14.28
N THR A 69 -6.27 -8.88 15.22
CA THR A 69 -6.46 -7.44 15.47
C THR A 69 -6.22 -6.58 14.22
N PHE A 70 -5.29 -6.98 13.36
CA PHE A 70 -4.92 -6.23 12.15
C PHE A 70 -5.61 -6.74 10.88
N MET A 71 -5.97 -8.02 10.84
CA MET A 71 -6.32 -8.73 9.60
C MET A 71 -7.80 -9.09 9.49
N ARG A 72 -8.56 -9.06 10.59
CA ARG A 72 -10.01 -9.29 10.57
C ARG A 72 -10.78 -7.98 10.73
N GLU A 73 -11.97 -7.94 10.13
CA GLU A 73 -12.87 -6.77 10.20
C GLU A 73 -13.37 -6.50 11.62
N ASP A 74 -13.73 -7.56 12.36
CA ASP A 74 -14.16 -7.51 13.76
C ASP A 74 -12.99 -7.35 14.75
N ARG A 75 -11.75 -7.39 14.26
CA ARG A 75 -10.50 -7.26 15.03
C ARG A 75 -10.37 -8.24 16.21
N HIS A 76 -11.09 -9.36 16.14
CA HIS A 76 -11.13 -10.36 17.19
C HIS A 76 -10.80 -11.74 16.63
N PRO A 77 -10.00 -12.58 17.30
CA PRO A 77 -9.73 -13.93 16.82
C PRO A 77 -11.02 -14.78 16.81
N PRO A 78 -11.12 -15.79 15.92
CA PRO A 78 -12.15 -16.80 16.05
C PRO A 78 -11.90 -17.64 17.30
N ASP A 79 -12.93 -18.36 17.74
CA ASP A 79 -12.78 -19.37 18.78
C ASP A 79 -11.96 -20.54 18.25
N TYR A 80 -10.69 -20.58 18.62
CA TYR A 80 -9.81 -21.71 18.32
C TYR A 80 -10.14 -22.88 19.25
N PRO A 81 -10.09 -24.12 18.76
CA PRO A 81 -10.29 -25.28 19.61
C PRO A 81 -9.22 -25.36 20.70
N LEU A 82 -9.60 -25.88 21.86
CA LEU A 82 -8.65 -26.15 22.93
C LEU A 82 -7.60 -27.17 22.48
N TYR A 83 -6.40 -27.05 23.04
CA TYR A 83 -5.31 -27.98 22.77
C TYR A 83 -5.69 -29.40 23.22
N ARG A 84 -5.50 -30.37 22.33
CA ARG A 84 -5.66 -31.79 22.57
C ARG A 84 -4.36 -32.48 22.21
N HIS A 85 -3.64 -32.96 23.23
CA HIS A 85 -2.33 -33.59 23.02
C HIS A 85 -2.44 -34.84 22.12
N ASP A 86 -3.55 -35.56 22.22
CA ASP A 86 -3.82 -36.77 21.45
C ASP A 86 -4.32 -36.49 20.02
N ASP A 87 -4.61 -35.24 19.69
CA ASP A 87 -5.13 -34.83 18.38
C ASP A 87 -4.54 -33.47 17.96
N LEU A 88 -3.23 -33.50 17.71
CA LEU A 88 -2.48 -32.31 17.32
C LEU A 88 -2.99 -31.71 16.02
N GLN A 89 -3.52 -32.53 15.10
CA GLN A 89 -4.04 -32.02 13.84
C GLN A 89 -5.23 -31.08 14.08
N ALA A 90 -6.22 -31.51 14.88
CA ALA A 90 -7.38 -30.68 15.19
C ALA A 90 -7.01 -29.39 15.93
N SER A 91 -6.00 -29.44 16.81
CA SER A 91 -5.55 -28.25 17.55
C SER A 91 -4.74 -27.27 16.69
N PHE A 92 -3.83 -27.75 15.85
CA PHE A 92 -2.93 -26.88 15.09
C PHE A 92 -3.50 -26.38 13.78
N HIS A 93 -4.33 -27.18 13.10
CA HIS A 93 -4.77 -26.89 11.74
C HIS A 93 -5.47 -25.52 11.61
N PRO A 94 -6.45 -25.15 12.47
CA PRO A 94 -7.13 -23.86 12.37
C PRO A 94 -6.17 -22.69 12.55
N LEU A 95 -5.27 -22.77 13.54
CA LEU A 95 -4.26 -21.74 13.81
C LEU A 95 -3.33 -21.54 12.62
N VAL A 96 -2.80 -22.63 12.05
CA VAL A 96 -1.87 -22.56 10.93
C VAL A 96 -2.55 -22.02 9.68
N GLN A 97 -3.78 -22.43 9.42
CA GLN A 97 -4.57 -21.94 8.29
C GLN A 97 -4.77 -20.43 8.39
N ASP A 98 -5.28 -19.95 9.53
CA ASP A 98 -5.55 -18.54 9.75
C ASP A 98 -4.29 -17.69 9.67
N ILE A 99 -3.20 -18.11 10.32
CA ILE A 99 -1.94 -17.36 10.25
C ILE A 99 -1.42 -17.33 8.81
N ARG A 100 -1.58 -18.40 8.02
CA ARG A 100 -1.21 -18.37 6.59
C ARG A 100 -2.05 -17.36 5.81
N THR A 101 -3.35 -17.31 6.07
CA THR A 101 -4.28 -16.33 5.46
C THR A 101 -3.91 -14.91 5.84
N TYR A 102 -3.79 -14.62 7.14
CA TYR A 102 -3.40 -13.31 7.68
C TYR A 102 -2.06 -12.83 7.14
N LEU A 103 -1.05 -13.69 7.12
CA LEU A 103 0.25 -13.35 6.54
C LEU A 103 0.19 -13.11 5.03
N SER A 104 -0.82 -13.64 4.33
CA SER A 104 -1.04 -13.43 2.89
C SER A 104 -1.81 -12.14 2.61
N ILE A 105 -2.87 -11.83 3.37
CA ILE A 105 -3.60 -10.54 3.27
C ILE A 105 -2.67 -9.37 3.58
N ALA A 106 -1.79 -9.53 4.57
CA ALA A 106 -0.75 -8.55 4.82
C ALA A 106 0.09 -8.30 3.56
N ILE A 107 0.26 -9.30 2.64
CA ILE A 107 1.11 -9.22 1.42
C ILE A 107 0.49 -8.22 0.45
N GLU A 108 -0.81 -7.98 0.56
CA GLU A 108 -1.59 -7.24 -0.42
C GLU A 108 -1.73 -5.73 -0.10
N ARG A 109 -1.30 -5.28 1.09
CA ARG A 109 -1.11 -3.84 1.37
C ARG A 109 0.14 -3.30 0.65
N ARG A 110 0.14 -3.34 -0.69
CA ARG A 110 1.25 -2.96 -1.60
C ARG A 110 1.01 -1.60 -2.27
N ALA A 111 0.34 -0.67 -1.60
CA ALA A 111 0.32 0.72 -2.04
C ALA A 111 1.58 1.42 -1.51
N VAL A 112 2.41 1.94 -2.41
CA VAL A 112 3.58 2.75 -2.07
C VAL A 112 3.24 4.19 -2.40
N GLN A 113 3.37 5.09 -1.43
CA GLN A 113 3.24 6.51 -1.70
C GLN A 113 4.49 6.98 -2.45
N ILE A 114 4.28 7.72 -3.54
CA ILE A 114 5.33 8.31 -4.34
C ILE A 114 5.32 9.81 -4.04
N GLU A 115 6.47 10.31 -3.59
CA GLU A 115 6.62 11.70 -3.22
C GLU A 115 6.47 12.62 -4.46
N LEU A 116 5.52 13.55 -4.39
CA LEU A 116 5.35 14.63 -5.36
C LEU A 116 6.12 15.85 -4.87
N THR A 117 7.31 16.09 -5.40
CA THR A 117 8.09 17.29 -5.08
C THR A 117 7.56 18.48 -5.85
N GLU A 118 7.11 19.51 -5.14
CA GLU A 118 6.69 20.78 -5.73
C GLU A 118 7.87 21.52 -6.37
N ARG A 119 7.62 22.07 -7.55
CA ARG A 119 8.53 22.89 -8.34
C ARG A 119 7.88 24.24 -8.60
N THR A 120 8.34 24.96 -9.62
CA THR A 120 7.78 26.26 -9.98
C THR A 120 6.53 26.10 -10.86
N HIS A 121 5.68 27.14 -10.88
CA HIS A 121 4.54 27.27 -11.80
C HIS A 121 3.53 26.13 -11.75
N GLY A 122 3.16 25.65 -10.55
CA GLY A 122 2.15 24.60 -10.40
C GLY A 122 2.57 23.22 -10.91
N VAL A 123 3.88 23.02 -11.15
CA VAL A 123 4.46 21.73 -11.54
C VAL A 123 4.91 20.96 -10.31
N ARG A 124 4.58 19.66 -10.28
CA ARG A 124 5.09 18.69 -9.32
C ARG A 124 5.81 17.57 -10.07
N THR A 125 6.90 17.06 -9.52
CA THR A 125 7.69 15.98 -10.13
C THR A 125 7.78 14.81 -9.17
N ALA A 126 7.75 13.59 -9.70
CA ALA A 126 7.97 12.36 -8.95
C ALA A 126 8.97 11.45 -9.69
N VAL A 127 9.69 10.66 -8.91
CA VAL A 127 10.58 9.60 -9.40
C VAL A 127 10.14 8.29 -8.78
N VAL A 128 9.89 7.28 -9.61
CA VAL A 128 9.50 5.94 -9.19
C VAL A 128 10.76 5.08 -9.13
N ALA A 129 11.31 4.86 -7.94
CA ALA A 129 12.59 4.15 -7.80
C ALA A 129 12.53 2.66 -8.19
N ASP A 130 11.34 2.06 -8.16
CA ASP A 130 11.12 0.65 -8.46
C ASP A 130 10.63 0.48 -9.91
N GLU A 131 11.51 -0.01 -10.79
CA GLU A 131 11.22 -0.24 -12.21
C GLU A 131 10.10 -1.27 -12.43
N GLU A 132 10.03 -2.30 -11.58
CA GLU A 132 8.95 -3.29 -11.66
C GLU A 132 7.61 -2.64 -11.32
N LEU A 133 7.58 -1.79 -10.29
CA LEU A 133 6.40 -1.01 -9.94
C LEU A 133 5.97 -0.07 -11.06
N MET A 134 6.92 0.58 -11.75
CA MET A 134 6.62 1.39 -12.94
C MET A 134 6.00 0.55 -14.06
N ARG A 135 6.60 -0.62 -14.34
CA ARG A 135 6.16 -1.53 -15.42
C ARG A 135 4.88 -2.28 -15.14
N THR A 136 4.55 -2.62 -13.89
CA THR A 136 3.37 -3.47 -13.59
C THR A 136 2.36 -2.84 -12.66
N GLY A 137 2.74 -1.83 -11.87
CA GLY A 137 1.88 -1.24 -10.86
C GLY A 137 0.73 -0.40 -11.43
N ASN A 138 -0.37 -0.34 -10.69
CA ASN A 138 -1.47 0.58 -10.93
C ASN A 138 -1.22 1.88 -10.18
N PHE A 139 -1.24 3.00 -10.90
CA PHE A 139 -0.98 4.31 -10.32
C PHE A 139 -2.29 5.05 -10.07
N VAL A 140 -2.40 5.64 -8.88
CA VAL A 140 -3.60 6.34 -8.42
C VAL A 140 -3.18 7.67 -7.82
N LEU A 141 -3.81 8.74 -8.27
CA LEU A 141 -3.65 10.09 -7.73
C LEU A 141 -4.86 10.38 -6.84
N ALA A 142 -4.61 10.59 -5.55
CA ALA A 142 -5.59 11.15 -4.63
C ALA A 142 -5.50 12.68 -4.68
N VAL A 143 -6.64 13.33 -4.87
CA VAL A 143 -6.77 14.77 -5.04
C VAL A 143 -7.77 15.30 -4.03
N ARG A 144 -7.39 16.34 -3.30
CA ARG A 144 -8.28 17.06 -2.38
C ARG A 144 -8.18 18.54 -2.66
N ALA A 145 -9.32 19.22 -2.62
CA ALA A 145 -9.41 20.67 -2.75
C ALA A 145 -10.66 21.18 -2.04
N GLN A 146 -10.66 22.44 -1.64
CA GLN A 146 -11.74 23.11 -0.92
C GLN A 146 -12.86 23.55 -1.90
N MET A 147 -13.48 22.57 -2.56
CA MET A 147 -14.54 22.80 -3.55
C MET A 147 -15.48 21.59 -3.63
N PRO A 148 -16.67 21.72 -4.24
CA PRO A 148 -17.59 20.60 -4.43
C PRO A 148 -16.95 19.43 -5.19
N GLY A 149 -17.12 18.21 -4.68
CA GLY A 149 -16.49 17.01 -5.22
C GLY A 149 -16.81 16.72 -6.69
N GLU A 150 -18.07 16.92 -7.12
CA GLU A 150 -18.46 16.79 -8.53
C GLU A 150 -17.65 17.72 -9.44
N HIS A 151 -17.53 19.00 -9.06
CA HIS A 151 -16.72 19.96 -9.82
C HIS A 151 -15.24 19.57 -9.84
N LEU A 152 -14.70 19.03 -8.75
CA LEU A 152 -13.32 18.56 -8.71
C LEU A 152 -13.12 17.37 -9.66
N ARG A 153 -14.02 16.37 -9.64
CA ARG A 153 -13.97 15.19 -10.53
C ARG A 153 -14.03 15.55 -12.00
N GLU A 154 -14.83 16.54 -12.37
CA GLU A 154 -14.99 16.99 -13.75
C GLU A 154 -13.83 17.87 -14.22
N ARG A 155 -13.43 18.86 -13.40
CA ARG A 155 -12.46 19.89 -13.80
C ARG A 155 -11.03 19.42 -13.68
N PHE A 156 -10.69 18.62 -12.68
CA PHE A 156 -9.29 18.26 -12.42
C PHE A 156 -8.62 17.51 -13.58
N PRO A 157 -9.23 16.47 -14.19
CA PRO A 157 -8.63 15.81 -15.35
C PRO A 157 -8.44 16.73 -16.57
N GLN A 158 -9.29 17.74 -16.72
CA GLN A 158 -9.25 18.68 -17.85
C GLN A 158 -8.20 19.78 -17.65
N GLN A 159 -7.99 20.21 -16.40
CA GLN A 159 -7.11 21.34 -16.03
C GLN A 159 -5.76 20.89 -15.49
N SER A 160 -5.48 19.58 -15.52
CA SER A 160 -4.18 19.00 -15.17
C SER A 160 -3.57 18.26 -16.37
N LYS A 161 -2.24 18.21 -16.41
CA LYS A 161 -1.48 17.48 -17.42
C LYS A 161 -0.44 16.63 -16.71
N LEU A 162 -0.48 15.32 -16.95
CA LEU A 162 0.51 14.38 -16.43
C LEU A 162 1.28 13.75 -17.60
N GLY A 163 2.58 13.55 -17.44
CA GLY A 163 3.39 12.86 -18.44
C GLY A 163 4.85 12.74 -18.03
N PRO A 164 5.72 12.27 -18.95
CA PRO A 164 7.16 12.29 -18.78
C PRO A 164 7.66 13.68 -18.41
N ARG A 165 8.59 13.74 -17.46
CA ARG A 165 9.10 15.02 -16.91
C ARG A 165 9.67 15.95 -17.99
N ASP A 166 10.38 15.38 -18.94
CA ASP A 166 10.99 16.05 -20.09
C ASP A 166 9.96 16.53 -21.12
N ARG A 167 8.82 15.84 -21.25
CA ARG A 167 7.76 16.17 -22.22
C ARG A 167 6.68 17.10 -21.66
N LEU A 168 6.56 17.25 -20.35
CA LEU A 168 5.47 17.99 -19.71
C LEU A 168 5.34 19.44 -20.25
N ARG A 169 6.47 20.13 -20.48
CA ARG A 169 6.45 21.50 -21.01
C ARG A 169 5.79 21.58 -22.38
N ASP A 170 6.13 20.64 -23.26
CA ASP A 170 5.54 20.57 -24.60
C ASP A 170 4.05 20.25 -24.51
N LEU A 171 3.65 19.34 -23.62
CA LEU A 171 2.26 18.98 -23.42
C LEU A 171 1.40 20.19 -23.01
N VAL A 172 1.93 21.02 -22.11
CA VAL A 172 1.25 22.23 -21.64
C VAL A 172 1.21 23.29 -22.73
N ASN A 173 2.36 23.64 -23.32
CA ASN A 173 2.45 24.74 -24.30
C ASN A 173 1.64 24.47 -25.57
N HIS A 174 1.62 23.22 -26.03
CA HIS A 174 0.95 22.82 -27.26
C HIS A 174 -0.44 22.22 -27.02
N HIS A 175 -0.96 22.30 -25.78
CA HIS A 175 -2.28 21.76 -25.41
C HIS A 175 -2.47 20.28 -25.77
N LEU A 176 -1.37 19.51 -25.80
CA LEU A 176 -1.42 18.09 -26.17
C LEU A 176 -2.04 17.26 -25.05
N PRO A 177 -2.65 16.10 -25.37
CA PRO A 177 -3.12 15.17 -24.36
C PRO A 177 -1.95 14.61 -23.55
N GLY A 178 -2.11 14.57 -22.23
CA GLY A 178 -1.20 13.86 -21.32
C GLY A 178 -1.64 12.43 -21.07
N VAL A 179 -1.05 11.79 -20.07
CA VAL A 179 -1.55 10.54 -19.48
C VAL A 179 -2.96 10.78 -18.95
N VAL A 180 -3.89 9.91 -19.33
CA VAL A 180 -5.31 10.06 -18.97
C VAL A 180 -5.50 9.77 -17.48
N LEU A 181 -6.21 10.67 -16.80
CA LEU A 181 -6.65 10.51 -15.42
C LEU A 181 -8.11 10.06 -15.41
N LYS A 182 -8.34 8.78 -15.11
CA LYS A 182 -9.68 8.19 -15.06
C LYS A 182 -10.24 8.29 -13.62
N PRO A 183 -11.37 8.99 -13.39
CA PRO A 183 -11.96 9.07 -12.07
C PRO A 183 -12.43 7.69 -11.58
N LEU A 184 -12.23 7.43 -10.30
CA LEU A 184 -12.71 6.23 -9.60
C LEU A 184 -13.93 6.59 -8.74
N SER A 185 -14.81 5.61 -8.48
CA SER A 185 -16.01 5.80 -7.64
C SER A 185 -15.71 5.87 -6.15
N GLY A 186 -14.47 5.57 -5.73
CA GLY A 186 -14.01 5.58 -4.34
C GLY A 186 -12.55 5.14 -4.25
N ALA A 187 -12.01 5.16 -3.04
CA ALA A 187 -10.65 4.71 -2.78
C ALA A 187 -10.49 3.21 -3.15
N PRO A 188 -9.43 2.85 -3.90
CA PRO A 188 -9.02 1.45 -4.02
C PRO A 188 -8.79 0.83 -2.65
N ARG A 189 -9.08 -0.47 -2.50
CA ARG A 189 -8.99 -1.21 -1.21
C ARG A 189 -7.62 -1.12 -0.53
N GLN A 190 -6.56 -0.88 -1.30
CA GLN A 190 -5.18 -0.80 -0.81
C GLN A 190 -4.81 0.59 -0.27
N LEU A 191 -5.66 1.59 -0.50
CA LEU A 191 -5.44 2.98 -0.11
C LEU A 191 -6.33 3.36 1.09
N PRO A 192 -5.88 4.27 1.97
CA PRO A 192 -6.74 4.80 3.00
C PRO A 192 -7.89 5.58 2.36
N ASP A 193 -9.12 5.33 2.84
CA ASP A 193 -10.31 6.08 2.45
C ASP A 193 -10.40 7.33 3.33
N ILE A 194 -9.88 8.44 2.81
CA ILE A 194 -9.81 9.73 3.50
C ILE A 194 -10.98 10.57 3.02
N ALA A 195 -11.75 11.14 3.95
CA ALA A 195 -12.87 12.01 3.63
C ALA A 195 -12.43 13.15 2.68
N ASP A 196 -13.29 13.47 1.73
CA ASP A 196 -13.10 14.52 0.71
C ASP A 196 -11.98 14.26 -0.32
N ASN A 197 -11.28 13.13 -0.24
CA ASN A 197 -10.35 12.71 -1.30
C ASN A 197 -11.11 12.17 -2.51
N HIS A 198 -10.60 12.55 -3.69
CA HIS A 198 -11.08 12.11 -4.98
C HIS A 198 -9.95 11.37 -5.70
N TYR A 199 -10.23 10.15 -6.17
CA TYR A 199 -9.21 9.24 -6.66
C TYR A 199 -9.28 9.12 -8.18
N PHE A 200 -8.12 9.24 -8.84
CA PHE A 200 -7.98 9.12 -10.28
C PHE A 200 -6.92 8.07 -10.62
N GLN A 201 -7.29 7.07 -11.41
CA GLN A 201 -6.35 6.10 -11.94
C GLN A 201 -5.63 6.68 -13.16
N LEU A 202 -4.30 6.54 -13.19
CA LEU A 202 -3.51 6.86 -14.37
C LEU A 202 -3.66 5.71 -15.38
N VAL A 203 -4.16 6.02 -16.57
CA VAL A 203 -4.30 5.02 -17.64
C VAL A 203 -2.93 4.73 -18.24
N ARG A 204 -2.55 3.45 -18.21
CA ARG A 204 -1.22 2.98 -18.59
C ARG A 204 -1.10 2.62 -20.07
N GLU A 205 -1.52 3.54 -20.94
CA GLU A 205 -1.61 3.29 -22.38
C GLU A 205 -0.89 4.38 -23.18
N GLY A 206 -0.49 4.03 -24.40
CA GLY A 206 0.11 4.96 -25.36
C GLY A 206 1.60 5.26 -25.13
N GLU A 207 2.14 6.11 -26.00
CA GLU A 207 3.59 6.38 -26.07
C GLU A 207 4.12 7.15 -24.86
N LEU A 208 3.32 8.03 -24.24
CA LEU A 208 3.72 8.75 -23.04
C LEU A 208 3.96 7.78 -21.87
N TRP A 209 3.13 6.74 -21.73
CA TRP A 209 3.34 5.73 -20.69
C TRP A 209 4.58 4.89 -20.94
N LYS A 210 4.84 4.48 -22.19
CA LYS A 210 6.09 3.78 -22.56
C LYS A 210 7.35 4.61 -22.30
N GLN A 211 7.26 5.94 -22.35
CA GLN A 211 8.36 6.83 -21.95
C GLN A 211 8.52 6.86 -20.44
N LEU A 212 7.42 6.98 -19.69
CA LEU A 212 7.44 6.90 -18.23
C LEU A 212 8.03 5.58 -17.72
N GLU A 213 7.74 4.44 -18.37
CA GLU A 213 8.32 3.14 -18.03
C GLU A 213 9.84 3.07 -18.23
N ARG A 214 10.40 3.90 -19.13
CA ARG A 214 11.83 3.95 -19.40
C ARG A 214 12.55 4.90 -18.45
N ASP A 215 11.98 6.08 -18.23
CA ASP A 215 12.65 7.16 -17.51
C ASP A 215 12.32 7.17 -16.00
N SER A 216 11.27 6.44 -15.60
CA SER A 216 10.76 6.35 -14.23
C SER A 216 10.53 7.71 -13.56
N SER A 217 10.36 8.76 -14.36
CA SER A 217 10.17 10.14 -13.90
C SER A 217 8.95 10.76 -14.55
N LEU A 218 8.00 11.15 -13.71
CA LEU A 218 6.77 11.80 -14.12
C LEU A 218 6.72 13.23 -13.60
N ALA A 219 5.95 14.05 -14.31
CA ALA A 219 5.60 15.38 -13.86
C ALA A 219 4.11 15.64 -14.07
N LEU A 220 3.55 16.40 -13.15
CA LEU A 220 2.15 16.82 -13.10
C LEU A 220 2.11 18.34 -13.06
N HIS A 221 1.47 18.94 -14.05
CA HIS A 221 1.11 20.36 -14.03
C HIS A 221 -0.37 20.51 -13.71
N VAL A 222 -0.71 21.43 -12.82
CA VAL A 222 -2.09 21.81 -12.52
C VAL A 222 -2.27 23.28 -12.89
N GLY A 223 -3.03 23.54 -13.95
CA GLY A 223 -3.23 24.89 -14.50
C GLY A 223 -4.50 25.59 -14.00
N GLY A 224 -5.40 24.85 -13.33
CA GLY A 224 -6.63 25.40 -12.76
C GLY A 224 -6.46 25.95 -11.35
N ASP A 225 -7.40 26.78 -10.93
CA ASP A 225 -7.52 27.20 -9.53
C ASP A 225 -8.26 26.13 -8.71
N PHE A 226 -7.52 25.50 -7.80
CA PHE A 226 -7.99 24.48 -6.87
C PHE A 226 -7.60 24.92 -5.45
N PRO A 227 -8.49 25.60 -4.71
CA PRO A 227 -8.15 26.16 -3.40
C PRO A 227 -7.80 25.04 -2.42
N GLY A 228 -6.71 25.20 -1.67
CA GLY A 228 -6.24 24.19 -0.72
C GLY A 228 -5.91 22.84 -1.38
N LEU A 229 -5.39 22.86 -2.62
CA LEU A 229 -5.05 21.65 -3.36
C LEU A 229 -4.00 20.81 -2.62
N GLU A 230 -4.36 19.56 -2.38
CA GLU A 230 -3.45 18.53 -1.90
C GLU A 230 -3.47 17.35 -2.87
N LEU A 231 -2.29 16.77 -3.07
CA LEU A 231 -2.06 15.72 -4.04
C LEU A 231 -1.19 14.64 -3.42
N GLU A 232 -1.64 13.40 -3.55
CA GLU A 232 -0.84 12.23 -3.19
C GLU A 232 -0.83 11.25 -4.35
N LEU A 233 0.37 10.90 -4.81
CA LEU A 233 0.53 9.85 -5.81
C LEU A 233 0.81 8.53 -5.12
N TRP A 234 0.13 7.48 -5.56
CA TRP A 234 0.28 6.14 -5.03
C TRP A 234 0.49 5.14 -6.16
N ALA A 235 1.32 4.15 -5.93
CA ALA A 235 1.49 3.00 -6.81
C ALA A 235 1.12 1.72 -6.08
N ILE A 236 0.16 0.99 -6.64
CA ILE A 236 -0.34 -0.28 -6.13
C ILE A 236 0.28 -1.38 -6.97
N ARG A 237 1.09 -2.26 -6.38
CA ARG A 237 1.66 -3.39 -7.12
C ARG A 237 0.53 -4.28 -7.64
N SER A 238 0.56 -4.59 -8.93
CA SER A 238 -0.30 -5.62 -9.52
C SER A 238 0.14 -6.99 -8.98
N ASN A 239 -0.83 -7.87 -8.72
CA ASN A 239 -0.59 -9.24 -8.28
C ASN A 239 0.02 -10.09 -9.39
#